data_AF-A0A931CQ56-F1
#
_entry.id   AF-A0A931CQ56-F1
#
_cell.length_a   1.000
_cell.length_b   1.000
_cell.length_c   1.000
_cell.angle_alpha   90.00
_cell.angle_beta   90.00
_cell.angle_gamma   90.00
#
_symmetry.space_group_name_H-M   'P 1'
#
loop_
_entity.id
_entity.type
_entity.pdbx_description
1 polymer ?
#
loop_
_entity_poly.entity_id
_entity_poly.type
_entity_poly.pdbx_seq_one_letter_code
_entity_poly.pdbx_strand_id
1 'polypeptide(L)'
;KTWPEPRFRSEDGSIHDTGTGLVWLRHANAFDGPMDWNTAFDRVAQMNRDRVQGYDDWRVPEIRDLESLTDMDHHSPALPENHPFTHVQAFYWSATTSQYDTGYAWVLYTKDGPVGVGYKPLTEFFLWPVRGPYTGMGADDEADR
;
A
#
# COMPACT_ATOMS: atom_id res chain seq x y z
N LYS A 1 -1.05 -1.90 19.57
CA LYS A 1 -1.97 -1.22 18.63
C LYS A 1 -3.29 -1.96 18.71
N THR A 2 -4.45 -1.31 18.85
CA THR A 2 -5.74 -2.01 18.92
C THR A 2 -6.44 -1.90 17.57
N TRP A 3 -6.77 -3.05 16.97
CA TRP A 3 -7.40 -3.11 15.66
C TRP A 3 -8.94 -3.12 15.76
N PRO A 4 -9.67 -2.53 14.79
CA PRO A 4 -11.10 -2.76 14.66
C PRO A 4 -11.37 -4.24 14.30
N GLU A 5 -12.54 -4.76 14.67
CA GLU A 5 -12.93 -6.15 14.41
C GLU A 5 -14.20 -6.25 13.56
N PRO A 6 -14.15 -6.85 12.35
CA PRO A 6 -12.95 -7.34 11.68
C PRO A 6 -12.10 -6.18 11.13
N ARG A 7 -10.77 -6.31 11.19
CA ARG A 7 -9.82 -5.34 10.60
C ARG A 7 -9.91 -5.29 9.08
N PHE A 8 -10.06 -6.46 8.47
CA PHE A 8 -10.08 -6.63 7.03
C PHE A 8 -11.35 -7.37 6.60
N ARG A 9 -12.01 -6.87 5.55
CA ARG A 9 -13.13 -7.52 4.88
C ARG A 9 -12.72 -7.88 3.46
N SER A 10 -12.90 -9.15 3.07
CA SER A 10 -12.60 -9.60 1.72
C SER A 10 -13.81 -9.38 0.81
N GLU A 11 -13.58 -8.75 -0.34
CA GLU A 11 -14.61 -8.44 -1.34
C GLU A 11 -14.02 -8.68 -2.73
N ASP A 12 -14.46 -9.76 -3.40
CA ASP A 12 -14.16 -10.09 -4.81
C ASP A 12 -12.75 -9.72 -5.30
N GLY A 13 -11.72 -10.28 -4.64
CA GLY A 13 -10.32 -10.08 -5.03
C GLY A 13 -9.65 -8.83 -4.45
N SER A 14 -10.39 -8.01 -3.71
CA SER A 14 -9.89 -6.87 -2.94
C SER A 14 -10.14 -7.05 -1.44
N ILE A 15 -9.44 -6.26 -0.63
CA ILE A 15 -9.52 -6.26 0.83
C ILE A 15 -9.84 -4.83 1.29
N HIS A 16 -10.99 -4.65 1.92
CA HIS A 16 -11.36 -3.41 2.57
C HIS A 16 -10.83 -3.38 4.01
N ASP A 17 -10.02 -2.37 4.30
CA ASP A 17 -9.45 -2.09 5.60
C ASP A 17 -10.40 -1.18 6.40
N THR A 18 -11.06 -1.73 7.41
CA THR A 18 -12.13 -1.04 8.14
C THR A 18 -11.65 0.08 9.06
N GLY A 19 -10.35 0.12 9.38
CA GLY A 19 -9.80 1.16 10.26
C GLY A 19 -9.21 2.35 9.50
N THR A 20 -9.01 2.23 8.19
CA THR A 20 -8.51 3.32 7.35
C THR A 20 -9.48 3.71 6.23
N GLY A 21 -10.42 2.84 5.88
CA GLY A 21 -11.28 2.98 4.70
C GLY A 21 -10.56 2.69 3.38
N LEU A 22 -9.31 2.24 3.43
CA LEU A 22 -8.54 1.88 2.24
C LEU A 22 -9.00 0.54 1.69
N VAL A 23 -8.87 0.38 0.37
CA VAL A 23 -9.05 -0.91 -0.30
C VAL A 23 -7.76 -1.29 -1.01
N TRP A 24 -7.32 -2.51 -0.75
CA TRP A 24 -6.08 -3.08 -1.26
C TRP A 24 -6.38 -4.25 -2.19
N LEU A 25 -5.53 -4.50 -3.17
CA LEU A 25 -5.57 -5.79 -3.86
C LEU A 25 -5.26 -6.92 -2.88
N ARG A 26 -6.01 -8.03 -2.98
CA ARG A 26 -5.73 -9.23 -2.17
C ARG A 26 -4.41 -9.88 -2.56
N HIS A 27 -4.08 -9.88 -3.85
CA HIS A 27 -2.81 -10.38 -4.38
C HIS A 27 -1.76 -9.26 -4.32
N ALA A 28 -0.90 -9.31 -3.31
CA ALA A 28 0.08 -8.28 -3.00
C ALA A 28 1.32 -8.29 -3.92
N ASN A 29 1.38 -9.19 -4.91
CA ASN A 29 2.34 -9.18 -6.01
C ASN A 29 1.63 -8.92 -7.35
N ALA A 30 0.95 -7.79 -7.47
CA ALA A 30 -0.01 -7.54 -8.56
C ALA A 30 0.57 -7.56 -9.99
N PHE A 31 1.90 -7.47 -10.12
CA PHE A 31 2.60 -7.33 -11.41
C PHE A 31 3.75 -8.34 -11.60
N ASP A 32 3.79 -9.40 -10.79
CA ASP A 32 4.71 -10.54 -10.92
C ASP A 32 6.21 -10.17 -10.94
N GLY A 33 6.61 -9.11 -10.25
CA GLY A 33 8.02 -8.73 -10.15
C GLY A 33 8.25 -7.35 -9.55
N PRO A 34 9.50 -7.08 -9.13
CA PRO A 34 9.93 -5.75 -8.73
C PRO A 34 9.98 -4.82 -9.95
N MET A 35 9.92 -3.52 -9.69
CA MET A 35 9.96 -2.48 -10.71
C MET A 35 10.69 -1.24 -10.19
N ASP A 36 11.11 -0.36 -11.10
CA ASP A 36 11.53 0.98 -10.73
C ASP A 36 10.31 1.84 -10.36
N TRP A 37 10.58 2.98 -9.72
CA TRP A 37 9.54 3.85 -9.17
C TRP A 37 8.63 4.43 -10.26
N ASN A 38 9.17 4.84 -11.42
CA ASN A 38 8.35 5.40 -12.50
C ASN A 38 7.45 4.33 -13.10
N THR A 39 7.98 3.13 -13.31
CA THR A 39 7.19 1.98 -13.78
C THR A 39 6.02 1.69 -12.85
N ALA A 40 6.16 1.86 -11.53
CA ALA A 40 5.03 1.70 -10.60
C ALA A 40 3.86 2.64 -10.91
N PHE A 41 4.13 3.91 -11.20
CA PHE A 41 3.09 4.88 -11.58
C PHE A 41 2.47 4.53 -12.93
N ASP A 42 3.28 4.12 -13.91
CA ASP A 42 2.78 3.70 -15.23
C ASP A 42 1.86 2.48 -15.13
N ARG A 43 2.20 1.52 -14.26
CA ARG A 43 1.38 0.34 -13.98
C ARG A 43 0.04 0.69 -13.36
N VAL A 44 0.01 1.59 -12.38
CA VAL A 44 -1.24 2.09 -11.80
C VAL A 44 -2.08 2.85 -12.83
N ALA A 45 -1.46 3.71 -13.65
CA ALA A 45 -2.16 4.42 -14.70
C ALA A 45 -2.79 3.44 -15.72
N GLN A 46 -2.10 2.36 -16.06
CA GLN A 46 -2.65 1.29 -16.90
C GLN A 46 -3.80 0.55 -16.20
N MET A 47 -3.63 0.20 -14.93
CA MET A 47 -4.64 -0.47 -14.11
C MET A 47 -5.97 0.30 -14.07
N ASN A 48 -5.90 1.63 -13.99
CA ASN A 48 -7.06 2.50 -14.04
C ASN A 48 -7.73 2.56 -15.42
N ARG A 49 -6.93 2.57 -16.50
CA ARG A 49 -7.47 2.48 -17.88
C ARG A 49 -8.20 1.17 -18.11
N ASP A 50 -7.67 0.07 -17.59
CA ASP A 50 -8.22 -1.27 -17.74
C ASP A 50 -9.38 -1.56 -16.77
N ARG A 51 -9.70 -0.60 -15.89
CA ARG A 51 -10.72 -0.71 -14.84
C ARG A 51 -10.58 -2.00 -14.02
N VAL A 52 -9.36 -2.30 -13.54
CA VAL A 52 -9.12 -3.53 -12.77
C VAL A 52 -10.04 -3.58 -11.54
N GLN A 53 -10.72 -4.72 -11.38
CA GLN A 53 -11.80 -4.93 -10.39
C GLN A 53 -12.98 -3.94 -10.52
N GLY A 54 -13.19 -3.37 -11.71
CA GLY A 54 -14.25 -2.39 -11.98
C GLY A 54 -13.92 -0.94 -11.61
N TYR A 55 -12.73 -0.68 -11.07
CA TYR A 55 -12.33 0.62 -10.51
C TYR A 55 -11.24 1.31 -11.34
N ASP A 56 -11.25 2.65 -11.33
CA ASP A 56 -10.35 3.54 -12.07
C ASP A 56 -9.62 4.55 -11.17
N ASP A 57 -9.67 4.35 -9.85
CA ASP A 57 -9.12 5.21 -8.81
C ASP A 57 -8.00 4.54 -7.99
N TRP A 58 -7.33 3.52 -8.57
CA TRP A 58 -6.13 2.94 -7.98
C TRP A 58 -5.00 3.97 -7.96
N ARG A 59 -4.19 3.92 -6.90
CA ARG A 59 -3.01 4.77 -6.71
C ARG A 59 -1.84 3.94 -6.21
N VAL A 60 -0.63 4.45 -6.46
CA VAL A 60 0.56 4.03 -5.70
C VAL A 60 0.32 4.49 -4.25
N PRO A 61 0.55 3.64 -3.23
CA PRO A 61 0.29 4.02 -1.84
C PRO A 61 1.24 5.12 -1.39
N GLU A 62 0.79 6.00 -0.51
CA GLU A 62 1.69 6.83 0.30
C GLU A 62 2.32 5.96 1.39
N ILE A 63 3.47 6.39 1.94
CA ILE A 63 4.17 5.61 2.95
C ILE A 63 3.29 5.34 4.18
N ARG A 64 2.42 6.29 4.54
CA ARG A 64 1.48 6.16 5.65
C ARG A 64 0.40 5.10 5.41
N ASP A 65 -0.02 4.90 4.16
CA ASP A 65 -0.97 3.83 3.83
C ASP A 65 -0.31 2.47 4.10
N LEU A 66 0.94 2.29 3.65
CA LEU A 66 1.71 1.07 3.88
C LEU A 66 1.99 0.85 5.37
N GLU A 67 2.46 1.87 6.11
CA GLU A 67 2.68 1.80 7.56
C GLU A 67 1.40 1.45 8.34
N SER A 68 0.23 1.84 7.83
CA SER A 68 -1.05 1.51 8.46
C SER A 68 -1.30 0.00 8.52
N LEU A 69 -0.75 -0.76 7.55
CA LEU A 69 -0.81 -2.22 7.50
C LEU A 69 0.15 -2.88 8.48
N THR A 70 1.19 -2.20 8.96
CA THR A 70 2.23 -2.81 9.79
C THR A 70 1.73 -3.16 11.19
N ASP A 71 2.05 -4.39 11.61
CA ASP A 71 1.94 -4.88 12.98
C ASP A 71 3.32 -5.36 13.47
N MET A 72 3.90 -4.61 14.41
CA MET A 72 5.26 -4.85 14.92
C MET A 72 5.37 -6.04 15.89
N ASP A 73 4.23 -6.62 16.30
CA ASP A 73 4.23 -7.85 17.08
C ASP A 73 4.42 -9.10 16.20
N HIS A 74 4.42 -8.93 14.87
CA HIS A 74 4.57 -9.97 13.88
C HIS A 74 5.81 -9.76 13.00
N HIS A 75 6.25 -10.84 12.35
CA HIS A 75 7.37 -10.82 11.41
C HIS A 75 7.12 -11.83 10.28
N SER A 76 7.70 -11.55 9.11
CA SER A 76 7.66 -12.41 7.92
C SER A 76 6.25 -12.92 7.53
N PRO A 77 5.25 -12.03 7.32
CA PRO A 77 5.35 -10.56 7.28
C PRO A 77 4.94 -9.88 8.60
N ALA A 78 5.39 -8.65 8.80
CA ALA A 78 4.99 -7.75 9.90
C ALA A 78 3.59 -7.15 9.63
N LEU A 79 2.59 -8.01 9.53
CA LEU A 79 1.18 -7.68 9.27
C LEU A 79 0.30 -8.27 10.39
N PRO A 80 -0.92 -7.74 10.60
CA PRO A 80 -1.85 -8.26 11.58
C PRO A 80 -2.10 -9.76 11.41
N GLU A 81 -2.24 -10.47 12.52
CA GLU A 81 -2.57 -11.88 12.52
C GLU A 81 -3.82 -12.15 11.66
N ASN A 82 -3.83 -13.28 10.94
CA ASN A 82 -4.95 -13.69 10.08
C ASN A 82 -5.31 -12.70 8.95
N HIS A 83 -4.39 -11.83 8.53
CA HIS A 83 -4.63 -10.98 7.37
C HIS A 83 -5.01 -11.80 6.11
N PRO A 84 -5.93 -11.30 5.26
CA PRO A 84 -6.43 -12.08 4.11
C PRO A 84 -5.57 -11.96 2.84
N PHE A 85 -4.49 -11.17 2.88
CA PHE A 85 -3.58 -10.92 1.76
C PHE A 85 -2.80 -12.16 1.34
N THR A 86 -2.51 -12.28 0.04
CA THR A 86 -1.73 -13.36 -0.55
C THR A 86 -0.54 -12.81 -1.32
N HIS A 87 0.52 -13.62 -1.47
CA HIS A 87 1.74 -13.26 -2.20
C HIS A 87 2.40 -11.95 -1.71
N VAL A 88 2.37 -11.70 -0.41
CA VAL A 88 3.07 -10.57 0.22
C VAL A 88 4.56 -10.68 -0.04
N GLN A 89 5.14 -9.62 -0.59
CA GLN A 89 6.55 -9.49 -0.90
C GLN A 89 7.30 -8.80 0.23
N ALA A 90 8.62 -8.74 0.16
CA ALA A 90 9.46 -8.22 1.24
C ALA A 90 9.53 -6.69 1.29
N PHE A 91 9.35 -6.00 0.15
CA PHE A 91 9.53 -4.55 0.04
C PHE A 91 8.57 -3.90 -0.96
N TYR A 92 8.01 -2.75 -0.60
CA TYR A 92 7.04 -2.03 -1.42
C TYR A 92 7.38 -0.56 -1.62
N TRP A 93 7.21 -0.07 -2.85
CA TRP A 93 7.28 1.34 -3.19
C TRP A 93 6.13 2.12 -2.54
N SER A 94 6.43 3.35 -2.11
CA SER A 94 5.42 4.40 -1.89
C SER A 94 5.59 5.55 -2.89
N ALA A 95 4.53 6.34 -3.05
CA ALA A 95 4.53 7.61 -3.78
C ALA A 95 5.27 8.72 -3.04
N THR A 96 5.55 8.53 -1.74
CA THR A 96 6.17 9.54 -0.89
C THR A 96 7.64 9.73 -1.25
N THR A 97 7.98 10.85 -1.88
CA THR A 97 9.36 11.20 -2.21
C THR A 97 10.15 11.57 -0.95
N SER A 98 11.43 11.19 -0.88
CA SER A 98 12.31 11.57 0.22
C SER A 98 12.54 13.09 0.23
N GLN A 99 12.41 13.70 1.41
CA GLN A 99 12.68 15.13 1.61
C GLN A 99 14.17 15.49 1.56
N TYR A 100 15.05 14.50 1.77
CA TYR A 100 16.50 14.71 1.78
C TYR A 100 17.11 14.63 0.38
N ASP A 101 16.63 13.70 -0.45
CA ASP A 101 17.06 13.53 -1.84
C ASP A 101 15.87 13.06 -2.68
N THR A 102 15.46 13.89 -3.63
CA THR A 102 14.31 13.62 -4.50
C THR A 102 14.51 12.45 -5.48
N GLY A 103 15.76 11.98 -5.64
CA GLY A 103 16.10 10.74 -6.35
C GLY A 103 15.65 9.48 -5.61
N TYR A 104 15.22 9.60 -4.35
CA TYR A 104 14.75 8.49 -3.52
C TYR A 104 13.26 8.64 -3.17
N ALA A 105 12.62 7.51 -2.89
CA ALA A 105 11.26 7.45 -2.33
C ALA A 105 11.26 6.60 -1.06
N TRP A 106 10.31 6.86 -0.16
CA TRP A 106 10.10 6.02 1.00
C TRP A 106 9.55 4.65 0.58
N VAL A 107 9.96 3.62 1.31
CA VAL A 107 9.58 2.22 1.04
C VAL A 107 9.27 1.51 2.34
N LEU A 108 8.37 0.53 2.32
CA LEU A 108 8.08 -0.34 3.46
C LEU A 108 8.82 -1.67 3.29
N TYR A 109 9.51 -2.11 4.35
CA TYR A 109 10.09 -3.44 4.48
C TYR A 109 9.11 -4.35 5.25
N THR A 110 8.17 -4.98 4.55
CA THR A 110 7.07 -5.79 5.11
C THR A 110 7.53 -7.04 5.84
N LYS A 111 8.78 -7.47 5.68
CA LYS A 111 9.33 -8.59 6.47
C LYS A 111 9.35 -8.27 7.97
N ASP A 112 9.84 -7.08 8.32
CA ASP A 112 10.14 -6.70 9.71
C ASP A 112 9.40 -5.42 10.15
N GLY A 113 8.70 -4.75 9.22
CA GLY A 113 7.89 -3.56 9.46
C GLY A 113 8.55 -2.18 9.31
N PRO A 114 9.89 -1.98 9.23
CA PRO A 114 10.44 -0.63 9.17
C PRO A 114 10.24 0.01 7.80
N VAL A 115 10.25 1.33 7.79
CA VAL A 115 10.36 2.13 6.57
C VAL A 115 11.81 2.51 6.30
N GLY A 116 12.15 2.66 5.03
CA GLY A 116 13.44 3.19 4.60
C GLY A 116 13.29 3.96 3.30
N VAL A 117 14.37 4.03 2.51
CA VAL A 117 14.37 4.71 1.22
C VAL A 117 14.91 3.81 0.11
N GLY A 118 14.28 3.85 -1.05
CA GLY A 118 14.73 3.19 -2.28
C GLY A 118 15.16 4.21 -3.33
N TYR A 119 16.21 3.91 -4.08
CA TYR A 119 16.66 4.76 -5.19
C TYR A 119 15.74 4.54 -6.40
N LYS A 120 15.05 5.60 -6.83
CA LYS A 120 13.93 5.50 -7.81
C LYS A 120 14.27 4.75 -9.10
N PRO A 121 15.48 4.87 -9.69
CA PRO A 121 15.83 4.15 -10.91
C PRO A 121 16.08 2.64 -10.76
N LEU A 122 16.16 2.09 -9.54
CA LEU A 122 16.44 0.68 -9.33
C LEU A 122 15.17 -0.17 -9.33
N THR A 123 15.25 -1.33 -10.00
CA THR A 123 14.19 -2.34 -10.10
C THR A 123 14.19 -3.26 -8.87
N GLU A 124 13.94 -2.71 -7.68
CA GLU A 124 14.13 -3.45 -6.41
C GLU A 124 12.85 -3.68 -5.60
N PHE A 125 11.81 -2.89 -5.81
CA PHE A 125 10.62 -2.90 -4.95
C PHE A 125 9.37 -3.26 -5.74
N PHE A 126 8.42 -3.87 -5.04
CA PHE A 126 7.13 -4.24 -5.60
C PHE A 126 6.12 -3.10 -5.44
N LEU A 127 4.99 -3.22 -6.13
CA LEU A 127 3.87 -2.31 -6.01
C LEU A 127 2.67 -3.04 -5.41
N TRP A 128 2.11 -2.46 -4.35
CA TRP A 128 0.84 -2.86 -3.78
C TRP A 128 -0.19 -1.75 -3.99
N PRO A 129 -0.99 -1.81 -5.07
CA PRO A 129 -1.97 -0.78 -5.36
C PRO A 129 -3.00 -0.66 -4.23
N VAL A 130 -3.34 0.59 -3.93
CA VAL A 130 -4.37 0.96 -2.96
C VAL A 130 -5.37 1.90 -3.63
N ARG A 131 -6.59 1.94 -3.12
CA ARG A 131 -7.61 2.95 -3.46
C ARG A 131 -8.33 3.39 -2.19
N GLY A 132 -9.11 4.46 -2.27
CA GLY A 132 -9.80 5.05 -1.13
C GLY A 132 -9.15 6.35 -0.62
N PRO A 133 -9.65 6.89 0.51
CA PRO A 133 -9.26 8.21 0.99
C PRO A 133 -7.76 8.27 1.29
N TYR A 134 -7.14 9.44 1.12
CA TYR A 134 -5.77 9.63 1.60
C TYR A 134 -5.78 9.62 3.13
N THR A 135 -5.02 8.70 3.74
CA THR A 135 -4.86 8.65 5.19
C THR A 135 -4.16 9.92 5.67
N GLY A 136 -4.94 10.90 6.13
CA GLY A 136 -4.45 12.21 6.58
C GLY A 136 -5.35 13.42 6.25
N MET A 137 -6.44 13.24 5.51
CA MET A 137 -7.37 14.33 5.16
C MET A 137 -8.85 13.94 5.30
N GLY A 138 -9.20 13.11 6.30
CA GLY A 138 -10.55 12.52 6.35
C GLY A 138 -11.05 12.08 7.72
N ALA A 139 -10.61 12.71 8.80
CA ALA A 139 -11.22 12.48 10.13
C ALA A 139 -11.56 13.77 10.91
N ASP A 140 -10.89 14.89 10.61
CA ASP A 140 -11.05 16.13 11.39
C ASP A 140 -11.82 17.27 10.67
N ASP A 141 -12.11 17.15 9.37
CA ASP A 141 -12.72 18.25 8.57
C ASP A 141 -14.19 18.03 8.18
N GLU A 142 -14.82 16.93 8.61
CA GLU A 142 -16.23 16.63 8.35
C GLU A 142 -17.16 16.85 9.57
N ALA A 143 -16.60 17.33 10.69
CA ALA A 143 -17.35 17.62 11.91
C ALA A 143 -17.82 19.09 12.05
N ASP A 144 -17.54 19.96 11.07
CA ASP A 144 -17.92 21.38 11.12
C ASP A 144 -18.48 21.93 9.78
N ARG A 145 -19.42 21.20 9.17
CA ARG A 145 -20.33 21.76 8.14
C ARG A 145 -21.77 21.32 8.36
#